data_AF-A0A3D1PQR5-F1
#
_entry.id   AF-A0A3D1PQR5-F1
#
_cell.length_a   1.000
_cell.length_b   1.000
_cell.length_c   1.000
_cell.angle_alpha   90.00
_cell.angle_beta   90.00
_cell.angle_gamma   90.00
#
_symmetry.space_group_name_H-M   'P 1'
#
loop_
_entity.id
_entity.type
_entity.pdbx_description
1 polymer ?
#
loop_
_entity_poly.entity_id
_entity_poly.type
_entity_poly.pdbx_seq_one_letter_code
_entity_poly.pdbx_strand_id
1 'polypeptide(L)' 'WSGTMLRVLYKLAMLPLLVGICYEILKWAGRSNSLLARAVSVPGLWLQHLTTFEPEDDMIEVAIAAVTPVLPKKPEDGQW' A
#
# COMPACT_ATOMS: atom_id res chain seq x y z
N TRP A 1 19.90 30.20 -16.81
CA TRP A 1 19.87 30.23 -15.33
C TRP A 1 18.49 30.56 -14.76
N SER A 2 17.70 31.47 -15.33
CA SER A 2 16.33 31.78 -14.84
C SER A 2 15.31 30.64 -15.02
N GLY A 3 15.40 29.86 -16.11
CA GLY A 3 14.42 28.82 -16.42
C GLY A 3 14.45 27.57 -15.53
N THR A 4 15.57 27.28 -14.85
CA THR A 4 15.71 26.06 -14.04
C THR A 4 14.94 26.18 -12.72
N MET A 5 15.03 27.34 -12.05
CA MET A 5 14.35 27.60 -10.78
C MET A 5 12.82 27.53 -10.93
N LEU A 6 12.29 28.11 -12.02
CA LEU A 6 10.86 28.10 -12.32
C LEU A 6 10.33 26.67 -12.58
N ARG A 7 11.11 25.83 -13.27
CA ARG A 7 10.77 24.42 -13.50
C ARG A 7 10.74 23.61 -12.20
N VAL A 8 11.67 23.89 -11.29
CA VAL A 8 11.72 23.22 -9.97
C VAL A 8 10.51 23.61 -9.13
N LEU A 9 10.18 24.89 -9.04
CA LEU A 9 9.01 25.37 -8.30
C LEU A 9 7.71 24.80 -8.87
N TYR A 10 7.58 24.75 -10.20
CA TYR A 10 6.42 24.15 -10.85
C TYR A 10 6.28 22.65 -10.53
N LYS A 11 7.37 21.88 -10.61
CA LYS A 11 7.35 20.46 -10.22
C LYS A 11 7.00 20.27 -8.74
N LEU A 12 7.54 21.11 -7.87
CA LEU A 12 7.27 21.05 -6.44
C LEU A 12 5.80 21.36 -6.12
N ALA A 13 5.18 22.30 -6.84
CA ALA A 13 3.77 22.61 -6.71
C ALA A 13 2.87 21.52 -7.36
N MET A 14 3.31 20.88 -8.45
CA MET A 14 2.58 19.77 -9.06
C MET A 14 2.64 18.48 -8.24
N LEU A 15 3.70 18.26 -7.46
CA LEU A 15 3.85 17.06 -6.62
C LEU A 15 2.64 16.81 -5.70
N PRO A 16 2.19 17.75 -4.84
CA PRO A 16 1.05 17.51 -3.96
C PRO A 16 -0.25 17.29 -4.74
N LEU A 17 -0.44 17.98 -5.87
CA LEU A 17 -1.61 17.80 -6.72
C LEU A 17 -1.65 16.39 -7.34
N LEU A 18 -0.52 15.97 -7.92
CA LEU A 18 -0.38 14.64 -8.52
C LEU A 18 -0.56 13.54 -7.47
N VAL A 19 0.12 13.66 -6.33
CA VAL A 19 0.04 12.69 -5.23
C VAL A 19 -1.39 12.62 -4.68
N GLY A 20 -2.07 13.75 -4.50
CA GLY A 20 -3.45 13.79 -4.03
C GLY A 20 -4.41 13.08 -4.98
N ILE A 21 -4.31 13.35 -6.29
CA ILE A 21 -5.13 12.67 -7.31
C ILE A 21 -4.83 11.17 -7.35
N CYS A 22 -3.54 10.79 -7.37
CA CYS A 22 -3.14 9.38 -7.34
C CYS A 22 -3.66 8.66 -6.09
N TYR A 23 -3.61 9.31 -4.92
CA TYR A 23 -4.11 8.76 -3.66
C TYR A 23 -5.62 8.51 -3.69
N GLU A 24 -6.41 9.48 -4.16
CA GLU A 24 -7.87 9.30 -4.25
C GLU A 24 -8.26 8.20 -5.25
N ILE A 25 -7.52 8.07 -6.36
CA ILE A 25 -7.71 6.96 -7.31
C ILE A 25 -7.39 5.61 -6.63
N LEU A 26 -6.29 5.52 -5.88
CA LEU A 26 -5.90 4.29 -5.18
C LEU A 26 -6.89 3.93 -4.08
N LYS A 27 -7.35 4.91 -3.31
CA LYS A 27 -8.35 4.76 -2.26
C LYS A 27 -9.69 4.33 -2.83
N TRP A 28 -10.09 4.88 -3.97
CA TRP A 28 -11.28 4.47 -4.68
C TRP A 28 -11.16 3.06 -5.26
N ALA A 29 -9.99 2.69 -5.80
CA ALA A 29 -9.70 1.35 -6.27
C ALA A 29 -9.74 0.33 -5.12
N GLY A 30 -9.19 0.65 -3.94
CA GLY A 30 -9.24 -0.23 -2.78
C GLY A 30 -10.65 -0.46 -2.20
N ARG A 31 -11.56 0.51 -2.36
CA ARG A 31 -12.96 0.41 -1.87
C ARG A 31 -13.94 -0.17 -2.88
N SER A 32 -13.63 -0.10 -4.18
CA SER A 32 -14.56 -0.48 -5.24
C SER A 32 -14.19 -1.85 -5.81
N ASN A 33 -15.10 -2.82 -5.79
CA ASN A 33 -14.85 -4.16 -6.35
C ASN A 33 -15.06 -4.21 -7.89
N SER A 34 -14.71 -3.13 -8.59
CA SER A 34 -14.93 -2.97 -10.03
C SER A 34 -13.76 -3.55 -10.85
N LEU A 35 -14.01 -3.93 -12.12
CA LEU A 35 -12.98 -4.46 -13.01
C LEU A 35 -11.76 -3.51 -13.17
N LEU A 36 -11.99 -2.19 -13.08
CA LEU A 36 -10.95 -1.17 -13.14
C LEU A 36 -10.08 -1.15 -11.87
N ALA A 37 -10.69 -1.26 -10.69
CA ALA A 37 -9.96 -1.35 -9.43
C ALA A 37 -9.04 -2.58 -9.40
N ARG A 38 -9.55 -3.71 -9.90
CA ARG A 38 -8.77 -4.94 -10.04
C ARG A 38 -7.63 -4.76 -11.05
N ALA A 39 -7.87 -4.10 -12.19
CA ALA A 39 -6.82 -3.81 -13.18
C ALA A 39 -5.69 -2.91 -12.62
N VAL A 40 -6.02 -1.94 -11.76
CA VAL A 40 -5.02 -1.09 -11.09
C VAL A 40 -4.24 -1.85 -10.00
N SER A 41 -4.88 -2.82 -9.34
CA SER A 41 -4.28 -3.59 -8.25
C SER A 41 -3.43 -4.77 -8.73
N VAL A 42 -3.75 -5.36 -9.88
CA VAL A 42 -3.03 -6.48 -10.51
C VAL A 42 -1.53 -6.23 -10.68
N PRO A 43 -1.05 -5.11 -11.22
CA PRO A 43 0.39 -4.89 -11.36
C PRO A 43 1.10 -4.80 -10.01
N GLY A 44 0.45 -4.25 -8.97
CA GLY A 44 0.99 -4.23 -7.61
C GLY A 44 1.11 -5.64 -7.02
N LEU A 45 0.10 -6.48 -7.20
CA LEU A 45 0.11 -7.88 -6.79
C LEU A 45 1.15 -8.71 -7.55
N TRP A 46 1.36 -8.44 -8.84
CA TRP A 46 2.43 -9.10 -9.61
C TRP A 46 3.82 -8.77 -9.10
N LEU A 47 4.07 -7.52 -8.71
CA LEU A 47 5.33 -7.14 -8.06
C LEU A 47 5.50 -7.82 -6.70
N GLN A 48 4.41 -7.98 -5.94
CA GLN A 48 4.43 -8.74 -4.70
C GLN A 48 4.77 -10.21 -4.97
N HIS A 49 4.09 -10.85 -5.91
CA HIS A 49 4.34 -12.25 -6.30
C HIS A 49 5.78 -12.50 -6.79
N LEU A 50 6.46 -11.51 -7.35
CA LEU A 50 7.87 -11.63 -7.74
C LEU A 50 8.81 -11.69 -6.54
N THR A 51 8.41 -11.16 -5.38
CA THR A 51 9.25 -11.01 -4.18
C THR A 51 8.79 -11.88 -3.01
N THR A 52 7.56 -12.38 -3.02
CA THR A 52 7.02 -13.30 -2.01
C THR A 52 7.30 -14.75 -2.41
N PHE A 53 8.14 -15.40 -1.62
CA PHE A 53 8.35 -16.86 -1.67
C PHE A 53 7.54 -17.53 -0.56
N GLU A 54 7.28 -18.83 -0.70
CA GLU A 54 6.67 -19.64 0.37
C GLU A 54 7.58 -19.55 1.62
N PRO A 55 7.05 -19.15 2.79
CA PRO A 55 7.87 -19.02 3.99
C PRO A 55 8.30 -20.39 4.52
N GLU A 56 9.52 -20.46 5.06
CA GLU A 56 10.02 -21.66 5.76
C GLU A 56 9.40 -21.78 7.16
N ASP A 57 9.34 -23.00 7.70
CA ASP A 57 8.66 -23.31 8.97
C ASP A 57 9.15 -22.45 10.15
N ASP A 58 10.45 -22.16 10.23
CA ASP A 58 11.03 -21.31 11.29
C ASP A 58 10.51 -19.86 11.22
N MET A 59 10.28 -19.34 10.01
CA MET A 59 9.74 -17.99 9.83
C MET A 59 8.27 -17.91 10.29
N ILE A 60 7.52 -19.00 10.12
CA ILE A 60 6.13 -19.11 10.57
C ILE A 60 6.08 -19.12 12.10
N GLU A 61 6.97 -19.86 12.77
CA GLU A 61 7.02 -19.89 14.24
C GLU A 61 7.30 -18.51 14.83
N VAL A 62 8.28 -17.78 14.28
CA VAL A 62 8.61 -16.42 14.71
C VAL A 62 7.44 -15.47 14.46
N ALA A 63 6.76 -15.58 13.32
CA ALA A 63 5.59 -14.76 13.01
C ALA A 63 4.44 -14.98 14.02
N ILE A 64 4.16 -16.24 14.38
CA ILE A 64 3.14 -16.57 15.38
C ILE A 64 3.53 -16.02 16.76
N ALA A 65 4.79 -16.20 17.16
CA ALA A 65 5.29 -15.69 18.43
C ALA A 65 5.23 -14.15 18.52
N ALA A 66 5.46 -13.45 17.41
CA ALA A 66 5.39 -12.00 17.33
C ALA A 66 3.95 -11.44 17.37
N VAL A 67 2.98 -12.16 16.78
CA VAL A 67 1.58 -11.69 16.69
C VAL A 67 0.77 -12.02 17.94
N THR A 68 1.02 -13.17 18.57
CA THR A 68 0.27 -13.67 19.75
C THR A 68 0.11 -12.64 20.89
N PRO A 69 1.12 -11.82 21.26
CA PRO A 69 1.01 -10.84 22.34
C PRO A 69 0.04 -9.68 22.04
N VAL A 70 -0.20 -9.40 20.76
CA VAL A 70 -1.03 -8.28 20.29
C VAL A 70 -2.50 -8.71 20.12
N LEU A 71 -2.76 -10.02 20.10
CA LEU A 71 -4.11 -10.55 19.95
C LEU A 71 -4.94 -10.31 21.23
N PRO A 72 -6.15 -9.74 21.12
CA PRO A 72 -7.03 -9.56 22.25
C PRO A 72 -7.48 -10.92 22.81
N LYS A 73 -7.51 -11.03 24.14
CA LYS A 73 -7.88 -12.28 24.85
C LYS A 73 -9.34 -12.68 24.64
N LYS A 74 -10.17 -11.75 24.16
CA LYS A 74 -11.57 -11.96 23.83
C LYS A 74 -11.81 -11.51 22.40
N PRO A 75 -12.46 -12.34 21.57
CA PRO A 75 -12.74 -12.00 20.17
C PRO A 75 -13.68 -10.79 20.04
N GLU A 76 -14.51 -10.49 21.05
CA GLU A 76 -15.39 -9.30 21.06
C GLU A 76 -14.66 -7.95 21.24
N ASP A 77 -13.42 -7.94 21.76
CA ASP A 77 -12.62 -6.72 21.98
C ASP A 77 -11.77 -6.33 20.75
N GLY A 78 -11.79 -7.16 19.70
CA GLY A 78 -11.08 -6.94 18.44
C GLY A 78 -11.84 -6.06 17.44
N GLN A 79 -12.50 -4.99 17.90
CA GLN A 79 -13.07 -3.98 17.00
C GLN A 79 -11.94 -3.07 16.50
N TRP A 80 -11.36 -3.43 15.35
CA TRP A 80 -10.42 -2.62 14.58
C TRP A 80 -11.02 -2.25 13.23
#